data_AF-A0A8T6N8E8-F1
#
_entry.id   AF-A0A8T6N8E8-F1
#
_cell.length_a   1.000
_cell.length_b   1.000
_cell.length_c   1.000
_cell.angle_alpha   90.00
_cell.angle_beta   90.00
_cell.angle_gamma   90.00
#
_symmetry.space_group_name_H-M   'P 1'
#
loop_
_entity.id
_entity.type
_entity.pdbx_description
1 polymer ?
#
loop_
_entity_poly.entity_id
_entity_poly.type
_entity_poly.pdbx_seq_one_letter_code
_entity_poly.pdbx_strand_id
1 'polypeptide(L)'
;TLEDAGIITNMNMLPGDTKALSPSGLRLGVPELTRLGMGKDEMDEVAHYFQKVLLDGEDPASVKADVARFKSGFRTVRYCFEPGEAYPPIG
;
A
#
# COMPACT_ATOMS: atom_id res chain seq x y z
N THR A 1 3.00 -6.32 -11.54
CA THR A 1 1.78 -5.60 -11.13
C THR A 1 2.04 -4.85 -9.84
N LEU A 2 1.10 -4.02 -9.33
CA LEU A 2 1.24 -3.41 -8.00
C LEU A 2 1.34 -4.46 -6.89
N GLU A 3 0.59 -5.57 -7.00
CA GLU A 3 0.66 -6.69 -6.05
C GLU A 3 2.05 -7.32 -6.02
N ASP A 4 2.66 -7.54 -7.19
CA ASP A 4 4.04 -8.04 -7.29
C ASP A 4 5.06 -7.08 -6.67
N ALA A 5 4.76 -5.78 -6.66
CA ALA A 5 5.55 -4.74 -6.00
C ALA A 5 5.27 -4.61 -4.49
N GLY A 6 4.43 -5.48 -3.91
CA GLY A 6 4.06 -5.42 -2.50
C GLY A 6 3.05 -4.33 -2.15
N ILE A 7 2.41 -3.71 -3.15
CA ILE A 7 1.39 -2.67 -2.99
C ILE A 7 0.01 -3.30 -3.18
N ILE A 8 -0.69 -3.52 -2.07
CA ILE A 8 -2.00 -4.18 -2.07
C ILE A 8 -3.11 -3.15 -2.26
N THR A 9 -3.90 -3.32 -3.31
CA THR A 9 -5.01 -2.42 -3.66
C THR A 9 -6.26 -3.22 -4.02
N ASN A 10 -7.40 -2.54 -4.13
CA ASN A 10 -8.65 -3.16 -4.54
C ASN A 10 -9.09 -2.61 -5.90
N MET A 11 -9.40 -3.52 -6.82
CA MET A 11 -10.04 -3.19 -8.08
C MET A 11 -11.51 -2.81 -7.85
N ASN A 12 -11.94 -1.71 -8.45
CA ASN A 12 -13.28 -1.15 -8.24
C ASN A 12 -13.89 -0.68 -9.56
N MET A 13 -15.15 -1.03 -9.80
CA MET A 13 -15.88 -0.52 -10.96
C MET A 13 -16.07 1.00 -10.85
N LEU A 14 -15.82 1.69 -11.96
CA LEU A 14 -16.16 3.10 -12.14
C LEU A 14 -17.45 3.25 -12.95
N PRO A 15 -18.15 4.40 -12.85
CA PRO A 15 -19.24 4.72 -13.77
C PRO A 15 -18.76 4.61 -15.22
N GLY A 16 -19.42 3.74 -16.00
CA GLY A 16 -19.06 3.45 -17.40
C GLY A 16 -18.35 2.10 -17.62
N ASP A 17 -17.90 1.43 -16.56
CA ASP A 17 -17.39 0.06 -16.69
C ASP A 17 -18.52 -0.89 -17.07
N THR A 18 -18.27 -1.71 -18.09
CA THR A 18 -19.23 -2.69 -18.62
C THR A 18 -18.91 -4.13 -18.20
N LYS A 19 -17.71 -4.37 -17.65
CA LYS A 19 -17.21 -5.70 -17.27
C LYS A 19 -16.81 -5.73 -15.80
N ALA A 20 -17.60 -6.42 -14.98
CA ALA A 20 -17.34 -6.53 -13.54
C ALA A 20 -16.04 -7.27 -13.18
N LEU A 21 -15.58 -8.19 -14.02
CA LEU A 21 -14.35 -8.99 -13.79
C LEU A 21 -13.07 -8.27 -14.21
N SER A 22 -13.19 -7.11 -14.84
CA SER A 22 -12.06 -6.31 -15.33
C SER A 22 -12.40 -4.83 -15.23
N PRO A 23 -12.60 -4.31 -13.99
CA PRO A 23 -12.90 -2.91 -13.80
C PRO A 23 -11.70 -2.03 -14.15
N SER A 24 -11.94 -0.78 -14.49
CA SER A 24 -10.89 0.18 -14.84
C SER A 24 -10.33 0.95 -13.62
N GLY A 25 -11.04 0.93 -12.49
CA GLY A 25 -10.69 1.70 -11.31
C GLY A 25 -9.89 0.94 -10.24
N LEU A 26 -9.13 1.71 -9.48
CA LEU A 26 -8.49 1.29 -8.24
C LEU A 26 -9.05 2.12 -7.08
N ARG A 27 -9.33 1.47 -5.94
CA ARG A 27 -9.64 2.13 -4.69
C ARG A 27 -8.49 1.95 -3.72
N LEU A 28 -8.03 3.08 -3.18
CA LEU A 28 -6.95 3.14 -2.20
C LEU A 28 -7.53 3.46 -0.83
N GLY A 29 -6.94 2.87 0.22
CA GLY A 29 -7.30 3.13 1.60
C GLY A 29 -6.06 3.42 2.43
N VAL A 30 -6.07 4.54 3.14
CA VAL A 30 -5.02 4.93 4.10
C VAL A 30 -5.20 4.47 5.55
N PRO A 31 -6.37 3.98 6.04
CA PRO A 31 -6.55 3.69 7.47
C PRO A 31 -5.49 2.78 8.11
N GLU A 32 -5.04 1.72 7.42
CA GLU A 32 -4.00 0.84 7.98
C GLU A 32 -2.65 1.55 8.07
N LEU A 33 -2.29 2.34 7.06
CA LEU A 33 -1.05 3.13 7.06
C LEU A 33 -1.07 4.18 8.17
N THR A 34 -2.19 4.91 8.29
CA THR A 34 -2.42 5.88 9.36
C THR A 34 -2.39 5.19 10.72
N ARG A 35 -3.03 4.03 10.89
CA ARG A 35 -3.01 3.27 12.15
C ARG A 35 -1.59 2.88 12.58
N LEU A 36 -0.66 2.72 11.65
CA LEU A 36 0.75 2.43 11.95
C LEU A 36 1.62 3.68 12.16
N GLY A 37 1.04 4.87 12.04
CA GLY A 37 1.71 6.15 12.28
C GLY A 37 2.22 6.86 11.03
N MET A 38 1.87 6.41 9.82
CA MET A 38 2.21 7.13 8.59
C MET A 38 1.38 8.41 8.46
N GLY A 39 2.06 9.53 8.20
CA GLY A 39 1.51 10.86 7.97
C GLY A 39 1.53 11.25 6.49
N LYS A 40 1.59 12.56 6.22
CA LYS A 40 1.52 13.10 4.85
C LYS A 40 2.79 12.80 4.05
N ASP A 41 3.96 13.00 4.64
CA ASP A 41 5.25 12.77 3.98
C ASP A 41 5.40 11.30 3.58
N GLU A 42 4.92 10.38 4.42
CA GLU A 42 4.85 8.95 4.06
C GLU A 42 3.89 8.66 2.90
N MET A 43 2.80 9.42 2.75
CA MET A 43 1.89 9.24 1.62
C MET A 43 2.54 9.67 0.30
N ASP A 44 3.43 10.68 0.33
CA ASP A 44 4.20 11.08 -0.84
C ASP A 44 5.15 9.95 -1.28
N GLU A 45 5.82 9.29 -0.32
CA GLU A 45 6.64 8.10 -0.60
C GLU A 45 5.80 6.92 -1.14
N VAL A 46 4.60 6.70 -0.58
CA VAL A 46 3.68 5.70 -1.12
C VAL A 46 3.33 6.01 -2.57
N ALA A 47 2.96 7.26 -2.89
CA ALA A 47 2.66 7.69 -4.25
C ALA A 47 3.85 7.50 -5.20
N HIS A 48 5.07 7.76 -4.71
CA HIS A 48 6.29 7.52 -5.47
C HIS A 48 6.45 6.04 -5.85
N TYR A 49 6.17 5.09 -4.95
CA TYR A 49 6.21 3.67 -5.29
C TYR A 49 5.15 3.26 -6.34
N PHE A 50 3.97 3.89 -6.34
CA PHE A 50 2.99 3.69 -7.41
C PHE A 50 3.53 4.18 -8.75
N GLN A 51 4.17 5.36 -8.78
CA GLN A 51 4.76 5.93 -9.98
C GLN A 51 5.83 5.00 -10.58
N LYS A 52 6.77 4.52 -9.76
CA LYS A 52 7.85 3.60 -10.19
C LYS A 52 7.31 2.40 -10.97
N VAL A 53 6.19 1.83 -10.51
CA VAL A 53 5.59 0.64 -11.11
C VAL A 53 4.69 0.97 -12.30
N LEU A 54 3.80 1.97 -12.17
CA LEU A 54 2.74 2.23 -13.15
C LEU A 54 3.18 3.11 -14.31
N LEU A 55 4.13 4.02 -14.07
CA LEU A 55 4.54 5.04 -15.04
C LEU A 55 5.98 4.82 -15.51
N ASP A 56 6.89 4.52 -14.59
CA ASP A 56 8.32 4.40 -14.91
C ASP A 56 8.70 2.99 -15.38
N GLY A 57 7.81 2.01 -15.18
CA GLY A 57 8.00 0.63 -15.65
C GLY A 57 9.12 -0.13 -14.95
N GLU A 58 9.48 0.27 -13.72
CA GLU A 58 10.50 -0.42 -12.94
C GLU A 58 10.09 -1.85 -12.58
N ASP A 59 11.09 -2.72 -12.39
CA ASP A 59 10.87 -4.11 -11.99
C ASP A 59 10.13 -4.18 -10.64
N PRO A 60 8.91 -4.78 -10.60
CA PRO A 60 8.15 -4.92 -9.37
C PRO A 60 8.91 -5.61 -8.24
N ALA A 61 9.81 -6.55 -8.53
CA ALA A 61 10.58 -7.23 -7.48
C ALA A 61 11.55 -6.27 -6.76
N SER A 62 12.16 -5.35 -7.51
CA SER A 62 12.99 -4.27 -6.95
C SER A 62 12.16 -3.33 -6.08
N VAL A 63 11.02 -2.86 -6.60
CA VAL A 63 10.12 -1.96 -5.84
C VAL A 63 9.58 -2.65 -4.58
N LYS A 64 9.30 -3.96 -4.63
CA LYS A 64 8.87 -4.73 -3.45
C LYS A 64 9.90 -4.70 -2.33
N ALA A 65 11.19 -4.77 -2.65
CA ALA A 65 12.25 -4.68 -1.65
C ALA A 65 12.30 -3.28 -1.01
N ASP A 66 12.10 -2.22 -1.80
CA ASP A 66 12.00 -0.84 -1.31
C ASP A 66 10.78 -0.65 -0.41
N VAL A 67 9.60 -1.10 -0.85
CA VAL A 67 8.35 -1.03 -0.07
C VAL A 67 8.47 -1.80 1.24
N ALA A 68 9.08 -2.99 1.23
CA ALA A 68 9.32 -3.77 2.45
C ALA A 68 10.25 -3.05 3.42
N ARG A 69 11.33 -2.43 2.91
CA ARG A 69 12.26 -1.62 3.69
C ARG A 69 11.55 -0.41 4.32
N PHE A 70 10.78 0.33 3.54
CA PHE A 70 10.00 1.47 4.01
C PHE A 70 9.01 1.06 5.10
N LYS A 71 8.20 0.03 4.85
CA LYS A 71 7.20 -0.47 5.80
C LYS A 71 7.83 -1.00 7.10
N SER A 72 9.08 -1.49 7.07
CA SER A 72 9.75 -2.03 8.26
C SER A 72 9.88 -1.03 9.41
N GLY A 73 9.86 0.28 9.13
CA GLY A 73 9.84 1.35 10.14
C GLY A 73 8.48 1.54 10.83
N PHE A 74 7.40 0.97 10.29
CA PHE A 74 6.03 1.19 10.74
C PHE A 74 5.40 -0.11 11.24
N ARG A 75 5.78 -0.52 12.46
CA ARG A 75 5.35 -1.79 13.08
C ARG A 75 4.51 -1.65 14.34
N THR A 76 4.20 -0.42 14.75
CA THR A 76 3.49 -0.15 16.00
C THR A 76 2.09 0.38 15.72
N VAL A 77 1.08 -0.24 16.32
CA VAL A 77 -0.29 0.28 16.31
C VAL A 77 -0.34 1.58 17.11
N ARG A 78 -0.85 2.63 16.48
CA ARG A 78 -1.08 3.97 17.04
C ARG A 78 -2.58 4.22 17.21
N TYR A 79 -2.91 5.36 17.83
CA TYR A 79 -4.30 5.81 18.04
C TYR A 79 -5.17 4.81 18.84
N CYS A 80 -4.55 4.09 19.78
CA CYS A 80 -5.18 3.16 20.71
C CYS A 80 -4.69 3.43 22.14
N PHE A 81 -5.39 2.87 23.14
CA PHE A 81 -5.03 3.06 24.56
C PHE A 81 -3.61 2.55 24.89
N GLU A 82 -3.24 1.41 24.33
CA GLU A 82 -1.92 0.80 24.53
C GLU A 82 -1.27 0.51 23.16
N PRO A 83 -0.23 1.26 22.77
CA PRO A 83 0.53 0.97 21.56
C PRO A 83 1.27 -0.37 21.67
N GLY A 84 1.24 -1.16 20.59
CA GLY A 84 1.86 -2.48 20.54
C GLY A 84 2.25 -2.91 19.14
N GLU A 85 2.89 -4.06 19.01
CA GLU A 85 3.30 -4.61 17.71
C GLU A 85 2.08 -4.95 16.84
N ALA A 86 2.08 -4.47 15.59
CA ALA A 86 0.96 -4.63 14.67
C ALA A 86 0.85 -6.04 14.07
N TYR A 87 1.99 -6.72 13.93
CA TYR A 87 2.09 -8.03 13.31
C TYR A 87 2.99 -8.92 14.18
N PRO A 88 2.51 -9.36 15.35
CA PRO A 88 3.25 -10.29 16.19
C PRO A 88 3.51 -11.60 15.43
N PRO A 89 4.63 -12.29 15.68
CA PRO A 89 4.88 -13.60 15.10
C PRO A 89 3.72 -14.53 15.43
N ILE A 90 3.20 -15.22 14.41
CA ILE A 90 2.27 -16.32 14.62
C ILE A 90 3.14 -17.46 15.16
N GLY A 91 3.01 -17.77 16.44
CA GLY A 91 3.70 -18.89 17.09
C GLY A 91 3.32 -20.24 16.50
#